data_AF-A0A6H9LMX7-F1
#
_entry.id   AF-A0A6H9LMX7-F1
#
_cell.length_a   1.000
_cell.length_b   1.000
_cell.length_c   1.000
_cell.angle_alpha   90.00
_cell.angle_beta   90.00
_cell.angle_gamma   90.00
#
_symmetry.space_group_name_H-M   'P 1'
#
loop_
_entity.id
_entity.type
_entity.pdbx_description
1 polymer ?
#
loop_
_entity_poly.entity_id
_entity_poly.type
_entity_poly.pdbx_seq_one_letter_code
_entity_poly.pdbx_strand_id
1 'polypeptide(L)'
;MNIKRHNDNGFTLIELMIVVVIIGILAAMAIPRFMEASTKSKQTEVQLIMKQIYVNQRSYRQEANAYYQPAGAASTANPNAFSQIWVEIMDPCKYSFTIVANATSFTCTATANIDDDATIDTWTIDENGILTNTVNDVGA
;
A
#
# COMPACT_ATOMS: atom_id res chain seq x y z
N MET A 1 -43.22 -40.44 -31.80
CA MET A 1 -42.00 -40.10 -31.04
C MET A 1 -42.45 -39.29 -29.83
N ASN A 2 -42.48 -39.90 -28.64
CA ASN A 2 -43.06 -39.29 -27.45
C ASN A 2 -41.96 -38.52 -26.70
N ILE A 3 -42.01 -37.18 -26.74
CA ILE A 3 -40.99 -36.31 -26.14
C ILE A 3 -41.33 -36.15 -24.65
N LYS A 4 -40.56 -36.79 -23.78
CA LYS A 4 -40.65 -36.59 -22.33
C LYS A 4 -40.26 -35.14 -22.02
N ARG A 5 -41.23 -34.30 -21.63
CA ARG A 5 -40.95 -32.94 -21.11
C ARG A 5 -40.16 -33.09 -19.81
N HIS A 6 -38.95 -32.56 -19.77
CA HIS A 6 -38.24 -32.37 -18.51
C HIS A 6 -38.98 -31.29 -17.73
N ASN A 7 -39.24 -31.58 -16.45
CA ASN A 7 -39.87 -30.65 -15.54
C ASN A 7 -38.79 -29.67 -15.07
N ASP A 8 -38.61 -28.59 -15.82
CA ASP A 8 -37.69 -27.52 -15.48
C ASP A 8 -38.25 -26.74 -14.28
N ASN A 9 -37.84 -27.14 -13.07
CA ASN A 9 -38.16 -26.43 -11.84
C ASN A 9 -37.42 -25.08 -11.85
N GLY A 10 -38.16 -23.98 -12.03
CA GLY A 10 -37.63 -22.62 -11.90
C GLY A 10 -37.48 -22.19 -10.44
N PHE A 11 -36.57 -21.25 -10.19
CA PHE A 11 -36.43 -20.59 -8.89
C PHE A 11 -37.68 -19.76 -8.55
N THR A 12 -38.08 -19.78 -7.29
CA THR A 12 -39.14 -18.89 -6.80
C THR A 12 -38.59 -17.49 -6.50
N LEU A 13 -39.44 -16.47 -6.62
CA LEU A 13 -39.08 -15.09 -6.28
C LEU A 13 -38.68 -14.95 -4.79
N ILE A 14 -39.29 -15.74 -3.91
CA ILE A 14 -38.98 -15.72 -2.47
C ILE A 14 -37.61 -16.34 -2.16
N GLU A 15 -37.21 -17.40 -2.86
CA GLU A 15 -35.87 -17.98 -2.74
C GLU A 15 -34.80 -16.97 -3.15
N LEU A 16 -35.03 -16.27 -4.27
CA LEU A 16 -34.11 -15.23 -4.72
C LEU A 16 -34.03 -14.07 -3.72
N MET A 17 -35.16 -13.67 -3.12
CA MET A 17 -35.20 -12.60 -2.12
C MET A 17 -34.38 -12.95 -0.87
N ILE A 18 -34.52 -14.17 -0.34
CA ILE A 18 -33.75 -14.62 0.84
C ILE A 18 -32.25 -14.65 0.53
N VAL A 19 -31.87 -15.12 -0.66
CA VAL A 19 -30.46 -15.17 -1.09
C VAL A 19 -29.85 -13.77 -1.13
N VAL A 20 -30.55 -12.79 -1.70
CA VAL A 20 -30.08 -11.40 -1.76
C VAL A 20 -29.92 -10.79 -0.37
N VAL A 21 -30.84 -11.09 0.57
CA VAL A 21 -30.74 -10.64 1.96
C VAL A 21 -29.50 -11.22 2.64
N ILE A 22 -29.25 -12.53 2.50
CA ILE A 22 -28.08 -13.18 3.09
C ILE A 22 -26.77 -12.61 2.51
N ILE A 23 -26.69 -12.47 1.18
CA ILE A 23 -25.52 -11.86 0.52
C ILE A 23 -25.34 -10.41 0.97
N GLY A 24 -26.42 -9.64 1.14
CA GLY A 24 -26.37 -8.27 1.65
C GLY A 24 -25.77 -8.17 3.04
N ILE A 25 -26.16 -9.05 3.97
CA ILE A 25 -25.60 -9.10 5.33
C ILE A 25 -24.12 -9.48 5.29
N LEU A 26 -23.76 -10.51 4.50
CA LEU A 26 -22.37 -10.94 4.37
C LEU A 26 -21.49 -9.84 3.76
N ALA A 27 -21.96 -9.17 2.71
CA ALA A 27 -21.23 -8.08 2.05
C ALA A 27 -21.02 -6.89 2.99
N ALA A 28 -22.05 -6.51 3.76
CA ALA A 28 -21.97 -5.41 4.72
C ALA A 28 -20.88 -5.62 5.78
N MET A 29 -20.63 -6.86 6.21
CA MET A 29 -19.54 -7.18 7.15
C MET A 29 -18.20 -7.41 6.45
N ALA A 30 -18.19 -7.98 5.25
CA ALA A 30 -16.98 -8.38 4.55
C ALA A 30 -16.22 -7.19 3.96
N ILE A 31 -16.92 -6.21 3.38
CA ILE A 31 -16.31 -5.04 2.73
C ILE A 31 -15.43 -4.23 3.69
N PRO A 32 -15.90 -3.76 4.87
CA PRO A 32 -15.06 -2.96 5.76
C PRO A 32 -13.83 -3.74 6.25
N ARG A 33 -14.00 -5.03 6.58
CA ARG A 33 -12.89 -5.89 7.01
C ARG A 33 -11.84 -6.08 5.92
N PHE A 34 -12.27 -6.21 4.66
CA PHE A 34 -11.37 -6.32 3.53
C PHE A 34 -10.60 -5.02 3.30
N MET A 35 -11.26 -3.86 3.44
CA MET A 35 -10.62 -2.55 3.32
C MET A 35 -9.54 -2.35 4.39
N GLU A 36 -9.85 -2.65 5.66
CA GLU A 36 -8.87 -2.59 6.77
C GLU A 36 -7.66 -3.50 6.52
N ALA A 37 -7.90 -4.75 6.09
CA ALA A 37 -6.83 -5.68 5.78
C ALA A 37 -5.95 -5.20 4.61
N SER A 38 -6.56 -4.60 3.59
CA SER A 38 -5.85 -4.01 2.46
C SER A 38 -4.96 -2.84 2.91
N THR A 39 -5.48 -1.93 3.73
CA THR A 39 -4.68 -0.79 4.23
C THR A 39 -3.53 -1.28 5.11
N LYS A 40 -3.77 -2.22 6.02
CA LYS A 40 -2.70 -2.78 6.86
C LYS A 40 -1.59 -3.44 6.03
N SER A 41 -1.98 -4.12 4.93
CA SER A 41 -1.00 -4.69 4.00
C SER A 41 -0.17 -3.61 3.31
N LYS A 42 -0.80 -2.52 2.85
CA LYS A 42 -0.10 -1.37 2.23
C LYS A 42 0.84 -0.68 3.21
N GLN A 43 0.41 -0.48 4.46
CA GLN A 43 1.27 0.08 5.51
C GLN A 43 2.49 -0.81 5.75
N THR A 44 2.30 -2.13 5.84
CA THR A 44 3.40 -3.09 6.02
C THR A 44 4.41 -3.05 4.86
N GLU A 45 3.93 -2.90 3.63
CA GLU A 45 4.76 -2.75 2.43
C GLU A 45 5.67 -1.52 2.52
N VAL A 46 5.12 -0.37 2.92
CA VAL A 46 5.90 0.87 3.12
C VAL A 46 7.00 0.67 4.15
N GLN A 47 6.68 0.05 5.28
CA GLN A 47 7.68 -0.22 6.32
C GLN A 47 8.84 -1.08 5.81
N LEU A 48 8.54 -2.05 4.93
CA LEU A 48 9.55 -2.90 4.31
C LEU A 48 10.44 -2.10 3.35
N ILE A 49 9.84 -1.31 2.47
CA ILE A 49 10.57 -0.45 1.51
C ILE A 49 11.44 0.57 2.25
N MET A 50 10.91 1.22 3.30
CA MET A 50 11.67 2.20 4.09
C MET A 50 12.87 1.57 4.80
N LYS A 51 12.73 0.34 5.32
CA LYS A 51 13.85 -0.41 5.89
C LYS A 51 14.90 -0.76 4.83
N GLN A 52 14.47 -1.15 3.63
CA GLN A 52 15.38 -1.39 2.51
C GLN A 52 16.15 -0.12 2.12
N ILE A 53 15.45 1.02 2.02
CA ILE A 53 16.08 2.34 1.77
C ILE A 53 17.12 2.63 2.85
N TYR A 54 16.80 2.43 4.14
CA TYR A 54 17.75 2.65 5.23
C TYR A 54 19.01 1.79 5.12
N VAL A 55 18.86 0.48 4.86
CA VAL A 55 20.01 -0.43 4.70
C VAL A 55 20.86 -0.01 3.50
N ASN A 56 20.24 0.28 2.36
CA ASN A 56 20.97 0.61 1.14
C ASN A 56 21.61 2.00 1.18
N GLN A 57 20.98 2.98 1.85
CA GLN A 57 21.58 4.28 2.14
C GLN A 57 22.85 4.15 2.99
N ARG A 58 22.82 3.26 3.99
CA ARG A 58 23.99 3.00 4.83
C ARG A 58 25.12 2.31 4.06
N SER A 59 24.80 1.36 3.20
CA SER A 59 25.78 0.75 2.28
C SER A 59 26.39 1.79 1.35
N TYR A 60 25.55 2.62 0.71
CA TYR A 60 26.00 3.68 -0.18
C TYR A 60 26.94 4.68 0.53
N ARG A 61 26.62 5.06 1.77
CA ARG A 61 27.49 5.95 2.56
C ARG A 61 28.85 5.35 2.86
N GLN A 62 28.96 4.04 3.04
CA GLN A 62 30.26 3.38 3.25
C GLN A 62 31.15 3.47 2.01
N GLU A 63 30.55 3.54 0.83
CA GLU A 63 31.27 3.61 -0.45
C GLU A 63 31.58 5.06 -0.87
N ALA A 64 30.59 5.94 -0.77
CA ALA A 64 30.63 7.30 -1.29
C ALA A 64 30.95 8.38 -0.23
N ASN A 65 31.10 8.02 1.04
CA ASN A 65 31.25 8.94 2.19
C ASN A 65 30.10 9.96 2.33
N ALA A 66 28.97 9.73 1.68
CA ALA A 66 27.76 10.54 1.77
C ALA A 66 26.52 9.69 1.51
N TYR A 67 25.36 10.11 2.02
CA TYR A 67 24.10 9.48 1.66
C TYR A 67 23.66 9.90 0.25
N TYR A 68 22.94 9.01 -0.44
CA TYR A 68 22.45 9.27 -1.78
C TYR A 68 21.27 10.24 -1.75
N GLN A 69 21.40 11.35 -2.48
CA GLN A 69 20.33 12.32 -2.71
C GLN A 69 19.74 12.11 -4.11
N PRO A 70 18.49 11.63 -4.24
CA PRO A 70 17.83 11.48 -5.52
C PRO A 70 17.37 12.83 -6.09
N ALA A 71 17.21 12.89 -7.41
CA ALA A 71 16.71 14.08 -8.11
C ALA A 71 15.20 14.30 -7.96
N GLY A 72 14.45 13.31 -7.46
CA GLY A 72 13.00 13.38 -7.30
C GLY A 72 12.46 12.20 -6.51
N ALA A 73 11.13 12.17 -6.34
CA ALA A 73 10.45 11.11 -5.61
C ALA A 73 10.37 9.80 -6.40
N ALA A 74 10.43 8.68 -5.67
CA ALA A 74 10.14 7.35 -6.18
C ALA A 74 8.67 7.00 -5.93
N SER A 75 7.98 6.48 -6.94
CA SER A 75 6.59 6.02 -6.85
C SER A 75 6.34 5.03 -7.99
N THR A 76 5.18 4.41 -8.07
CA THR A 76 4.82 3.58 -9.23
C THR A 76 4.90 4.35 -10.57
N ALA A 77 4.69 5.68 -10.57
CA ALA A 77 4.86 6.50 -11.76
C ALA A 77 6.33 6.78 -12.13
N ASN A 78 7.24 6.62 -11.17
CA ASN A 78 8.68 6.77 -11.35
C ASN A 78 9.44 5.69 -10.56
N PRO A 79 9.35 4.42 -11.00
CA PRO A 79 9.77 3.27 -10.19
C PRO A 79 11.27 3.26 -9.92
N ASN A 80 12.07 3.83 -10.81
CA ASN A 80 13.53 3.72 -10.81
C ASN A 80 14.24 4.97 -10.25
N ALA A 81 13.51 5.89 -9.59
CA ALA A 81 14.09 7.12 -9.06
C ALA A 81 15.25 6.87 -8.06
N PHE A 82 15.23 5.71 -7.41
CA PHE A 82 16.21 5.29 -6.40
C PHE A 82 17.11 4.13 -6.89
N SER A 83 17.29 3.97 -8.21
CA SER A 83 18.12 2.90 -8.80
C SER A 83 19.56 2.89 -8.29
N GLN A 84 20.12 4.05 -7.94
CA GLN A 84 21.49 4.17 -7.41
C GLN A 84 21.69 3.48 -6.05
N ILE A 85 20.61 3.32 -5.29
CA ILE A 85 20.60 2.54 -4.04
C ILE A 85 19.86 1.22 -4.21
N TRP A 86 19.67 0.74 -5.45
CA TRP A 86 19.04 -0.54 -5.76
C TRP A 86 17.64 -0.69 -5.14
N VAL A 87 16.87 0.40 -5.14
CA VAL A 87 15.47 0.42 -4.70
C VAL A 87 14.57 0.79 -5.86
N GLU A 88 13.56 -0.04 -6.09
CA GLU A 88 12.52 0.18 -7.11
C GLU A 88 11.14 0.10 -6.46
N ILE A 89 10.25 1.01 -6.86
CA ILE A 89 8.87 1.06 -6.35
C ILE A 89 7.94 0.45 -7.41
N MET A 90 7.41 -0.74 -7.14
CA MET A 90 6.61 -1.49 -8.11
C MET A 90 5.11 -1.16 -8.00
N ASP A 91 4.35 -1.41 -9.07
CA ASP A 91 2.88 -1.43 -9.02
C ASP A 91 2.41 -2.65 -8.20
N PRO A 92 1.42 -2.53 -7.29
CA PRO A 92 0.54 -1.40 -7.00
C PRO A 92 0.85 -0.59 -5.73
N CYS A 93 2.05 -0.05 -5.59
CA CYS A 93 2.39 0.81 -4.46
C CYS A 93 1.67 2.18 -4.54
N LYS A 94 0.91 2.53 -3.49
CA LYS A 94 0.22 3.83 -3.41
C LYS A 94 1.08 4.96 -2.84
N TYR A 95 2.22 4.63 -2.24
CA TYR A 95 3.07 5.59 -1.58
C TYR A 95 4.09 6.21 -2.53
N SER A 96 4.33 7.50 -2.35
CA SER A 96 5.43 8.25 -2.95
C SER A 96 6.51 8.48 -1.90
N PHE A 97 7.75 8.13 -2.22
CA PHE A 97 8.89 8.21 -1.34
C PHE A 97 9.79 9.36 -1.77
N THR A 98 10.14 10.23 -0.83
CA THR A 98 11.12 11.32 -1.02
C THR A 98 12.27 11.12 -0.06
N ILE A 99 13.50 11.29 -0.54
CA ILE A 99 14.70 11.26 0.31
C ILE A 99 15.29 12.66 0.30
N VAL A 100 15.66 13.13 1.50
CA VAL A 100 16.49 14.32 1.70
C VAL A 100 17.74 13.87 2.42
N ALA A 101 18.89 13.97 1.77
CA ALA A 101 20.15 13.41 2.23
C ALA A 101 21.31 14.41 2.10
N ASN A 102 22.32 14.24 2.96
CA ASN A 102 23.62 14.92 2.88
C ASN A 102 24.75 13.94 3.28
N ALA A 103 25.95 14.45 3.55
CA ALA A 103 27.09 13.60 3.91
C ALA A 103 26.91 12.82 5.23
N THR A 104 26.13 13.36 6.16
CA THR A 104 26.04 12.91 7.56
C THR A 104 24.65 12.42 7.98
N SER A 105 23.58 12.86 7.34
CA SER A 105 22.22 12.48 7.67
C SER A 105 21.36 12.25 6.43
N PHE A 106 20.28 11.49 6.61
CA PHE A 106 19.23 11.37 5.62
C PHE A 106 17.87 11.20 6.29
N THR A 107 16.83 11.66 5.61
CA THR A 107 15.45 11.38 6.00
C THR A 107 14.70 10.92 4.76
N CYS A 108 14.04 9.77 4.86
CA CYS A 108 13.10 9.32 3.84
C CYS A 108 11.68 9.50 4.37
N THR A 109 10.85 10.15 3.57
CA THR A 109 9.43 10.41 3.85
C THR A 109 8.58 9.68 2.80
N ALA A 110 7.71 8.78 3.25
CA ALA A 110 6.71 8.13 2.41
C ALA A 110 5.35 8.78 2.66
N THR A 111 4.68 9.18 1.58
CA THR A 111 3.38 9.85 1.62
C THR A 111 2.37 9.12 0.73
N ALA A 112 1.15 8.93 1.21
CA ALA A 112 0.04 8.45 0.40
C ALA A 112 -1.25 9.12 0.84
N ASN A 113 -2.15 9.31 -0.13
CA ASN A 113 -3.56 9.56 0.14
C ASN A 113 -4.28 8.23 -0.15
N ILE A 114 -4.57 7.45 0.90
CA ILE A 114 -5.08 6.07 0.73
C ILE A 114 -6.59 6.05 0.47
N ASP A 115 -7.32 7.06 0.94
CA ASP A 115 -8.78 7.18 0.95
C ASP A 115 -9.31 8.43 0.22
N ASP A 116 -8.44 9.11 -0.55
CA ASP A 116 -8.74 10.29 -1.38
C ASP A 116 -9.28 11.50 -0.59
N ASP A 117 -8.85 11.67 0.66
CA ASP A 117 -9.27 12.76 1.53
C ASP A 117 -8.22 13.91 1.60
N ALA A 118 -8.40 14.88 2.52
CA ALA A 118 -7.48 16.02 2.63
C ALA A 118 -6.23 15.73 3.46
N THR A 119 -6.20 14.61 4.18
CA THR A 119 -5.13 14.18 5.08
C THR A 119 -4.24 13.16 4.36
N ILE A 120 -2.95 13.16 4.70
CA ILE A 120 -1.94 12.38 3.97
C ILE A 120 -1.23 11.49 4.98
N ASP A 121 -1.33 10.18 4.82
CA ASP A 121 -0.58 9.21 5.60
C ASP A 121 0.91 9.45 5.36
N THR A 122 1.65 9.71 6.44
CA THR A 122 3.06 10.09 6.37
C THR A 122 3.90 9.23 7.29
N TRP A 123 4.81 8.46 6.68
CA TRP A 123 5.84 7.70 7.39
C TRP A 123 7.20 8.34 7.18
N THR A 124 8.02 8.39 8.22
CA THR A 124 9.40 8.89 8.15
C THR A 124 10.38 7.86 8.71
N ILE A 125 11.54 7.72 8.06
CA ILE A 125 12.69 6.99 8.60
C ILE A 125 13.94 7.87 8.48
N ASP A 126 14.75 7.90 9.53
CA ASP A 126 15.97 8.69 9.63
C ASP A 126 17.25 7.84 9.50
N GLU A 127 18.42 8.48 9.60
CA GLU A 127 19.71 7.80 9.59
C GLU A 127 19.96 6.87 10.79
N ASN A 128 19.15 6.96 11.83
CA ASN A 128 19.21 6.09 13.00
C ASN A 128 18.33 4.84 12.83
N GLY A 129 17.55 4.76 11.75
CA GLY A 129 16.61 3.68 11.48
C GLY A 129 15.32 3.78 12.32
N ILE A 130 15.03 4.95 12.90
CA ILE A 130 13.82 5.20 13.66
C ILE A 130 12.69 5.44 12.67
N LEU A 131 11.79 4.46 12.56
CA LEU A 131 10.59 4.55 11.76
C LEU A 131 9.46 5.17 12.60
N THR A 132 8.94 6.31 12.15
CA THR A 132 7.83 7.02 12.80
C THR A 132 6.67 7.17 11.84
N ASN A 133 5.45 6.90 12.30
CA ASN A 133 4.24 7.31 11.60
C ASN A 133 3.85 8.69 12.13
N THR A 134 4.06 9.73 11.32
CA THR A 134 3.90 11.12 11.73
C THR A 134 2.45 11.60 11.59
N VAL A 135 1.71 11.01 10.64
CA VAL A 135 0.26 11.25 10.44
C VAL A 135 -0.34 9.91 10.00
N ASN A 136 -1.12 9.29 10.89
CA ASN A 136 -1.89 8.08 10.59
C ASN A 136 -3.34 8.48 10.42
N ASP A 137 -3.84 8.47 9.20
CA ASP A 137 -5.24 8.81 8.94
C ASP A 137 -6.10 7.55 8.75
N VAL A 138 -5.49 6.45 8.32
CA VAL A 138 -6.21 5.19 8.28
C VAL A 138 -6.17 4.48 9.64
N GLY A 139 -7.26 4.68 10.39
CA GLY A 139 -7.68 3.84 11.52
C GLY A 139 -7.01 4.14 12.86
N ALA A 140 -7.77 4.79 13.74
CA ALA A 140 -7.84 4.39 15.14
C ALA A 140 -8.98 3.37 15.31
#